data_AF-A0A9D3SR37-F1
#
_entry.id   AF-A0A9D3SR37-F1
#
_cell.length_a   1.000
_cell.length_b   1.000
_cell.length_c   1.000
_cell.angle_alpha   90.00
_cell.angle_beta   90.00
_cell.angle_gamma   90.00
#
_symmetry.space_group_name_H-M   'P 1'
#
loop_
_entity.id
_entity.type
_entity.pdbx_description
1 polymer ?
#
loop_
_entity_poly.entity_id
_entity_poly.type
_entity_poly.pdbx_seq_one_letter_code
_entity_poly.pdbx_strand_id
1 'polypeptide(L)'
;MQILWVMFGPGLYLVFVLDQLSLVKTMNPKFYPCDNNTDSSGNIHLDCKHRDLTSIPKFMSLFIISLNLEENRIHQILWAGHKGYTPLQGNNMNNQHDAFVVFDTKNKAVRDWIYNEMLINLESRGRRKFRLCLEERDWVPGVSCIENLHNSVYNSKKTVFVLTNQGGCASVNGVIKQAFLLVQQRLLDEKVDVAIVVLLDPIFPKLKYLQMRKRLCRKSVLSWPKNPRAQLLFWNNLHIALASDTVRSYDKKVTESFLSNDIL
;
A
#
# COMPACT_ATOMS: atom_id res chain seq x y z
N MET A 1 -58.69 0.97 -15.88
CA MET A 1 -58.67 0.61 -17.31
C MET A 1 -59.57 1.57 -18.06
N GLN A 2 -59.00 2.44 -18.88
CA GLN A 2 -59.76 3.19 -19.87
C GLN A 2 -58.99 3.03 -21.17
N ILE A 3 -59.57 2.26 -22.08
CA ILE A 3 -59.01 1.99 -23.40
C ILE A 3 -59.62 3.05 -24.31
N LEU A 4 -58.82 4.02 -24.73
CA LEU A 4 -59.22 4.96 -25.77
C LEU A 4 -58.70 4.42 -27.10
N TRP A 5 -59.60 3.86 -27.92
CA TRP A 5 -59.28 3.45 -29.28
C TRP A 5 -59.31 4.68 -30.18
N VAL A 6 -58.18 4.99 -30.82
CA VAL A 6 -58.15 5.91 -31.96
C VAL A 6 -57.81 5.08 -33.19
N MET A 7 -58.81 4.89 -34.05
CA MET A 7 -58.64 4.26 -35.37
C MET A 7 -58.28 5.31 -36.40
N PHE A 8 -57.25 5.06 -37.21
CA PHE A 8 -57.10 5.71 -38.51
C PHE A 8 -56.42 4.77 -39.51
N GLY A 9 -57.20 4.28 -40.49
CA GLY A 9 -56.78 3.97 -41.87
C GLY A 9 -55.68 2.93 -42.15
N PRO A 10 -55.62 2.38 -43.37
CA PRO A 10 -54.84 1.18 -43.64
C PRO A 10 -53.38 1.52 -43.98
N GLY A 11 -52.45 1.00 -43.19
CA GLY A 11 -51.05 0.84 -43.59
C GLY A 11 -50.06 1.78 -42.93
N LEU A 12 -49.66 1.44 -41.69
CA LEU A 12 -48.29 1.45 -41.16
C LEU A 12 -48.37 1.14 -39.66
N TYR A 13 -47.95 -0.06 -39.26
CA TYR A 13 -47.85 -0.44 -37.85
C TYR A 13 -46.50 0.02 -37.30
N LEU A 14 -46.50 1.07 -36.48
CA LEU A 14 -45.38 1.37 -35.58
C LEU A 14 -45.77 0.90 -34.17
N VAL A 15 -45.10 -0.15 -33.70
CA VAL A 15 -45.24 -0.63 -32.32
C VAL A 15 -44.52 0.37 -31.41
N PHE A 16 -45.28 1.23 -30.75
CA PHE A 16 -44.78 1.96 -29.59
C PHE A 16 -45.00 1.12 -28.34
N VAL A 17 -43.93 0.48 -27.88
CA VAL A 17 -43.82 -0.01 -26.50
C VAL A 17 -43.78 1.22 -25.61
N LEU A 18 -44.94 1.61 -25.07
CA LEU A 18 -44.99 2.58 -23.97
C LEU A 18 -44.56 1.87 -22.70
N ASP A 19 -43.24 1.88 -22.51
CA ASP A 19 -42.58 2.31 -21.29
C ASP A 19 -43.48 2.30 -20.05
N GLN A 20 -43.56 1.14 -19.41
CA GLN A 20 -43.91 0.99 -18.00
C GLN A 20 -42.78 1.61 -17.15
N LEU A 21 -42.54 2.91 -17.30
CA LEU A 21 -41.67 3.70 -16.41
C LEU A 21 -42.48 4.18 -15.20
N SER A 22 -43.12 3.23 -14.53
CA SER A 22 -43.60 3.40 -13.18
C SER A 22 -43.51 2.06 -12.46
N LEU A 23 -42.30 1.62 -12.13
CA LEU A 23 -42.00 0.72 -10.99
C LEU A 23 -40.50 0.36 -10.83
N VAL A 24 -39.56 1.25 -11.16
CA VAL A 24 -38.14 1.06 -10.76
C VAL A 24 -37.80 2.04 -9.64
N LYS A 25 -38.39 1.82 -8.46
CA LYS A 25 -37.88 2.34 -7.18
C LYS A 25 -37.14 1.23 -6.43
N THR A 26 -36.04 0.74 -7.01
CA THR A 26 -34.94 0.12 -6.25
C THR A 26 -33.63 0.36 -6.99
N MET A 27 -33.34 1.61 -7.33
CA MET A 27 -31.94 1.98 -7.52
C MET A 27 -31.39 2.33 -6.14
N ASN A 28 -30.65 1.40 -5.53
CA ASN A 28 -29.69 1.71 -4.48
C ASN A 28 -28.31 1.90 -5.15
N PRO A 29 -28.05 3.05 -5.81
CA PRO A 29 -26.77 3.29 -6.49
C PRO A 29 -25.59 3.39 -5.52
N LYS A 30 -25.85 3.47 -4.21
CA LYS A 30 -24.81 3.59 -3.16
C LYS A 30 -24.01 2.30 -2.94
N PHE A 31 -24.60 1.14 -3.21
CA PHE A 31 -24.00 -0.16 -2.90
C PHE A 31 -23.82 -1.04 -4.14
N TYR A 32 -24.25 -0.59 -5.32
CA TYR A 32 -24.04 -1.29 -6.59
C TYR A 32 -22.54 -1.55 -6.83
N PRO A 33 -22.11 -2.77 -7.17
CA PRO A 33 -22.88 -3.91 -7.68
C PRO A 33 -23.40 -4.92 -6.64
N CYS A 34 -23.43 -4.56 -5.36
CA CYS A 34 -23.83 -5.41 -4.24
C CYS A 34 -25.24 -5.10 -3.75
N ASP A 35 -25.91 -6.13 -3.23
CA ASP A 35 -27.23 -6.02 -2.63
C ASP A 35 -27.07 -5.71 -1.13
N ASN A 36 -28.00 -4.95 -0.54
CA ASN A 36 -27.94 -4.58 0.87
C ASN A 36 -29.17 -5.06 1.65
N ASN A 37 -28.93 -5.67 2.81
CA ASN A 37 -29.96 -5.95 3.80
C ASN A 37 -29.74 -5.05 5.03
N THR A 38 -30.81 -4.53 5.63
CA THR A 38 -30.72 -3.66 6.81
C THR A 38 -31.47 -4.31 7.97
N ASP A 39 -30.77 -4.53 9.08
CA ASP A 39 -31.38 -5.08 10.29
C ASP A 39 -32.22 -4.03 11.03
N SER A 40 -33.08 -4.49 11.95
CA SER A 40 -33.88 -3.63 12.83
C SER A 40 -33.05 -2.67 13.71
N SER A 41 -31.75 -2.92 13.85
CA SER A 41 -30.79 -2.06 14.56
C SER A 41 -30.11 -0.99 13.67
N GLY A 42 -30.46 -0.92 12.38
CA GLY A 42 -29.85 0.02 11.42
C GLY A 42 -28.51 -0.44 10.83
N ASN A 43 -28.14 -1.70 11.08
CA ASN A 43 -26.92 -2.33 10.58
C ASN A 43 -27.09 -2.80 9.13
N ILE A 44 -26.08 -2.60 8.29
CA ILE A 44 -26.11 -2.91 6.86
C ILE A 44 -25.25 -4.16 6.57
N HIS A 45 -25.88 -5.15 5.96
CA HIS A 45 -25.25 -6.38 5.48
C HIS A 45 -25.19 -6.33 3.96
N LEU A 46 -23.98 -6.37 3.38
CA LEU A 46 -23.77 -6.32 1.93
C LEU A 46 -23.51 -7.71 1.35
N ASP A 47 -24.23 -8.07 0.29
CA ASP A 47 -24.02 -9.31 -0.48
C ASP A 47 -23.54 -9.00 -1.90
N CYS A 48 -22.30 -9.40 -2.20
CA CYS A 48 -21.63 -9.20 -3.47
C CYS A 48 -21.29 -10.54 -4.16
N LYS A 49 -21.94 -11.65 -3.78
CA LYS A 49 -21.67 -12.99 -4.33
C LYS A 49 -21.92 -13.07 -5.84
N HIS A 50 -21.11 -13.85 -6.57
CA HIS A 50 -21.29 -14.10 -8.02
C HIS A 50 -21.29 -12.85 -8.93
N ARG A 51 -20.47 -11.83 -8.63
CA ARG A 51 -20.45 -10.57 -9.40
C ARG A 51 -19.20 -10.41 -10.28
N ASP A 52 -18.46 -11.50 -10.51
CA ASP A 52 -17.17 -11.49 -11.24
C ASP A 52 -16.20 -10.41 -10.75
N LEU A 53 -16.27 -10.06 -9.46
CA LEU A 53 -15.47 -8.99 -8.90
C LEU A 53 -13.98 -9.36 -8.95
N THR A 54 -13.18 -8.47 -9.50
CA THR A 54 -11.71 -8.58 -9.53
C THR A 54 -11.05 -7.81 -8.38
N SER A 55 -11.81 -6.96 -7.69
CA SER A 55 -11.38 -6.18 -6.52
C SER A 55 -12.55 -5.92 -5.57
N ILE A 56 -12.27 -5.69 -4.29
CA ILE A 56 -13.28 -5.37 -3.28
C ILE A 56 -13.79 -3.92 -3.52
N PRO A 57 -15.11 -3.70 -3.73
CA PRO A 57 -15.67 -2.36 -3.88
C PRO A 57 -15.42 -1.53 -2.61
N LYS A 58 -15.09 -0.24 -2.78
CA LYS A 58 -14.90 0.67 -1.64
C LYS A 58 -16.25 1.26 -1.23
N PHE A 59 -16.62 1.05 0.03
CA PHE A 59 -17.82 1.64 0.61
C PHE A 59 -17.44 2.70 1.65
N MET A 60 -18.21 3.79 1.70
CA MET A 60 -17.99 4.92 2.63
C MET A 60 -19.02 4.95 3.77
N SER A 61 -19.72 3.83 4.02
CA SER A 61 -20.78 3.76 5.05
C SER A 61 -20.25 3.12 6.34
N LEU A 62 -20.46 3.82 7.46
CA LEU A 62 -20.07 3.37 8.81
C LEU A 62 -21.00 2.29 9.38
N PHE A 63 -22.15 2.04 8.74
CA PHE A 63 -23.15 1.07 9.20
C PHE A 63 -22.96 -0.32 8.58
N ILE A 64 -21.97 -0.52 7.72
CA ILE A 64 -21.70 -1.82 7.09
C ILE A 64 -21.00 -2.74 8.09
N ILE A 65 -21.60 -3.90 8.37
CA ILE A 65 -21.09 -4.84 9.37
C ILE A 65 -20.74 -6.21 8.76
N SER A 66 -21.36 -6.59 7.64
CA SER A 66 -20.95 -7.79 6.90
C SER A 66 -20.81 -7.52 5.41
N LEU A 67 -19.88 -8.23 4.78
CA LEU A 67 -19.63 -8.20 3.34
C LEU A 67 -19.43 -9.63 2.83
N ASN A 68 -20.37 -10.15 2.06
CA ASN A 68 -20.26 -11.46 1.42
C ASN A 68 -19.61 -11.31 0.04
N LEU A 69 -18.46 -11.96 -0.16
CA LEU A 69 -17.66 -11.93 -1.40
C LEU A 69 -17.48 -13.31 -2.03
N GLU A 70 -18.26 -14.30 -1.59
CA GLU A 70 -18.16 -15.67 -2.10
C GLU A 70 -18.22 -15.75 -3.63
N GLU A 71 -17.49 -16.70 -4.20
CA GLU A 71 -17.58 -17.06 -5.62
C GLU A 71 -17.32 -15.88 -6.58
N ASN A 72 -16.35 -15.02 -6.23
CA ASN A 72 -15.81 -13.96 -7.09
C ASN A 72 -14.37 -14.27 -7.54
N ARG A 73 -13.88 -13.54 -8.55
CA ARG A 73 -12.51 -13.66 -9.10
C ARG A 73 -11.50 -12.74 -8.40
N ILE A 74 -11.63 -12.59 -7.08
CA ILE A 74 -10.77 -11.71 -6.29
C ILE A 74 -9.47 -12.45 -5.99
N HIS A 75 -8.52 -12.34 -6.91
CA HIS A 75 -7.18 -12.94 -6.78
C HIS A 75 -6.20 -12.07 -5.98
N GLN A 76 -6.54 -10.79 -5.76
CA GLN A 76 -5.75 -9.84 -4.99
C GLN A 76 -6.65 -9.11 -4.00
N ILE A 77 -6.75 -9.62 -2.77
CA ILE A 77 -7.25 -8.85 -1.65
C ILE A 77 -6.14 -7.86 -1.32
N LEU A 78 -6.28 -6.59 -1.74
CA LEU A 78 -5.43 -5.53 -1.22
C LEU A 78 -5.64 -5.55 0.29
N TRP A 79 -4.60 -5.83 1.07
CA TRP A 79 -4.66 -5.95 2.53
C TRP A 79 -4.93 -4.61 3.24
N ALA A 80 -5.60 -3.66 2.58
CA ALA A 80 -6.12 -2.44 3.18
C ALA A 80 -7.32 -2.73 4.12
N GLY A 81 -7.91 -3.93 4.06
CA GLY A 81 -9.11 -4.28 4.84
C GLY A 81 -8.89 -5.07 6.14
N HIS A 82 -7.67 -5.47 6.49
CA HIS A 82 -7.45 -6.38 7.64
C HIS A 82 -7.10 -5.68 8.97
N LYS A 83 -7.05 -4.35 9.00
CA LYS A 83 -7.29 -3.60 10.23
C LYS A 83 -8.74 -3.15 10.18
N GLY A 84 -9.61 -3.83 10.94
CA GLY A 84 -10.92 -3.26 11.26
C GLY A 84 -10.76 -1.83 11.79
N TYR A 85 -11.84 -1.05 11.76
CA TYR A 85 -11.84 0.29 12.34
C TYR A 85 -11.26 0.24 13.75
N THR A 86 -10.02 0.68 13.90
CA THR A 86 -9.44 0.87 15.22
C THR A 86 -9.97 2.23 15.65
N PRO A 87 -10.73 2.31 16.76
CA PRO A 87 -11.13 3.60 17.28
C PRO A 87 -9.86 4.43 17.45
N LEU A 88 -9.91 5.70 17.02
CA LEU A 88 -8.82 6.65 17.19
C LEU A 88 -8.48 6.68 18.68
N GLN A 89 -7.51 5.86 19.07
CA GLN A 89 -7.15 5.68 20.46
C GLN A 89 -6.42 6.96 20.84
N GLY A 90 -7.16 7.82 21.52
CA GLY A 90 -6.61 8.97 22.18
C GLY A 90 -5.44 8.51 23.04
N ASN A 91 -4.28 9.11 22.76
CA ASN A 91 -3.07 9.11 23.58
C ASN A 91 -2.20 7.84 23.58
N ASN A 92 -1.09 7.95 22.84
CA ASN A 92 0.26 7.46 23.15
C ASN A 92 0.39 6.27 24.11
N MET A 93 0.70 5.07 23.60
CA MET A 93 1.91 4.28 23.93
C MET A 93 2.10 3.14 22.89
N ASN A 94 3.22 3.17 22.14
CA ASN A 94 3.82 2.07 21.37
C ASN A 94 3.26 1.66 19.98
N ASN A 95 2.77 2.60 19.16
CA ASN A 95 2.61 2.40 17.70
C ASN A 95 3.95 2.46 16.93
N GLN A 96 5.02 1.95 17.55
CA GLN A 96 6.34 1.94 16.94
C GLN A 96 6.47 0.72 16.03
N HIS A 97 6.54 0.97 14.73
CA HIS A 97 6.80 -0.07 13.74
C HIS A 97 8.29 -0.41 13.76
N ASP A 98 8.64 -1.66 13.45
CA ASP A 98 10.05 -2.03 13.35
C ASP A 98 10.65 -1.50 12.04
N ALA A 99 9.86 -1.46 10.97
CA ALA A 99 10.26 -0.82 9.73
C ALA A 99 9.10 -0.21 8.94
N PHE A 100 9.36 0.92 8.30
CA PHE A 100 8.55 1.47 7.22
C PHE A 100 9.12 1.04 5.88
N VAL A 101 8.29 0.47 5.01
CA VAL A 101 8.72 -0.01 3.68
C VAL A 101 8.21 0.94 2.62
N VAL A 102 9.15 1.55 1.89
CA VAL A 102 8.89 2.52 0.83
C VAL A 102 9.21 1.89 -0.51
N PHE A 103 8.23 1.90 -1.41
CA PHE A 103 8.34 1.26 -2.71
C PHE A 103 7.50 2.00 -3.76
N ASP A 104 7.64 1.62 -5.02
CA ASP A 104 6.80 2.15 -6.08
C ASP A 104 5.46 1.39 -6.11
N THR A 105 4.43 2.00 -5.53
CA THR A 105 3.07 1.44 -5.47
C THR A 105 2.44 1.26 -6.86
N LYS A 106 2.93 1.98 -7.88
CA LYS A 106 2.47 1.84 -9.26
C LYS A 106 3.08 0.62 -9.95
N ASN A 107 4.23 0.14 -9.48
CA ASN A 107 4.88 -1.04 -10.04
C ASN A 107 4.27 -2.32 -9.49
N LYS A 108 3.42 -2.96 -10.30
CA LYS A 108 2.75 -4.21 -9.91
C LYS A 108 3.72 -5.31 -9.51
N ALA A 109 4.84 -5.49 -10.23
CA ALA A 109 5.79 -6.55 -9.93
C ALA A 109 6.47 -6.35 -8.56
N VAL A 110 6.78 -5.11 -8.21
CA VAL A 110 7.34 -4.76 -6.89
C VAL A 110 6.32 -4.99 -5.80
N ARG A 111 5.11 -4.52 -6.03
CA ARG A 111 4.00 -4.69 -5.10
C ARG A 111 3.74 -6.18 -4.83
N ASP A 112 3.65 -7.00 -5.87
CA ASP A 112 3.45 -8.44 -5.75
C ASP A 112 4.61 -9.11 -4.97
N TRP A 113 5.87 -8.70 -5.20
CA TRP A 113 7.01 -9.18 -4.41
C TRP A 113 6.91 -8.76 -2.93
N ILE A 114 6.48 -7.54 -2.63
CA ILE A 114 6.35 -7.07 -1.25
C ILE A 114 5.29 -7.89 -0.50
N TYR A 115 4.07 -7.99 -1.03
CA TYR A 115 2.99 -8.68 -0.35
C TYR A 115 3.18 -10.20 -0.28
N ASN A 116 3.71 -10.82 -1.34
CA ASN A 116 3.81 -12.29 -1.40
C ASN A 116 5.15 -12.84 -0.89
N GLU A 117 6.23 -12.06 -0.90
CA GLU A 117 7.54 -12.52 -0.43
C GLU A 117 7.94 -11.80 0.85
N MET A 118 8.01 -10.46 0.83
CA MET A 118 8.58 -9.70 1.95
C MET A 118 7.73 -9.78 3.21
N LEU A 119 6.41 -9.59 3.10
CA LEU A 119 5.51 -9.64 4.26
C LEU A 119 5.50 -11.04 4.87
N ILE A 120 5.45 -12.08 4.04
CA ILE A 120 5.47 -13.47 4.52
C ILE A 120 6.78 -13.76 5.24
N ASN A 121 7.92 -13.36 4.68
CA ASN A 121 9.21 -13.66 5.31
C ASN A 121 9.48 -12.84 6.59
N LEU A 122 8.90 -11.64 6.74
CA LEU A 122 9.20 -10.74 7.87
C LEU A 122 8.11 -10.68 8.95
N GLU A 123 6.83 -10.79 8.59
CA GLU A 123 5.71 -10.71 9.56
C GLU A 123 5.28 -12.11 10.05
N SER A 124 5.28 -13.13 9.17
CA SER A 124 4.76 -14.47 9.51
C SER A 124 5.85 -15.51 9.75
N ARG A 125 6.96 -15.45 9.01
CA ARG A 125 8.06 -16.44 9.06
C ARG A 125 9.24 -15.94 9.90
N GLY A 126 9.99 -16.88 10.48
CA GLY A 126 11.23 -16.60 11.21
C GLY A 126 11.08 -16.59 12.74
N ARG A 127 12.23 -16.44 13.44
CA ARG A 127 12.29 -16.45 14.92
C ARG A 127 11.80 -15.14 15.56
N ARG A 128 11.87 -14.04 14.82
CA ARG A 128 11.42 -12.71 15.25
C ARG A 128 10.49 -12.15 14.18
N LYS A 129 9.26 -11.83 14.59
CA LYS A 129 8.26 -11.17 13.75
C LYS A 129 8.50 -9.67 13.80
N PHE A 130 8.54 -9.02 12.65
CA PHE A 130 8.64 -7.57 12.54
C PHE A 130 7.27 -6.96 12.23
N ARG A 131 7.00 -5.79 12.81
CA ARG A 131 5.81 -5.00 12.44
C ARG A 131 6.18 -4.02 11.33
N LEU A 132 5.67 -4.24 10.12
CA LEU A 132 5.93 -3.37 8.97
C LEU A 132 4.83 -2.31 8.83
N CYS A 133 5.23 -1.11 8.42
CA CYS A 133 4.32 -0.05 7.97
C CYS A 133 4.40 0.07 6.44
N LEU A 134 3.25 0.10 5.77
CA LEU A 134 3.15 0.25 4.31
C LEU A 134 2.24 1.43 3.94
N GLU A 135 2.57 2.13 2.86
CA GLU A 135 1.80 3.25 2.32
C GLU A 135 0.34 2.86 2.02
N GLU A 136 0.10 1.75 1.30
CA GLU A 136 -1.26 1.36 0.89
C GLU A 136 -2.09 0.71 2.02
N ARG A 137 -1.47 0.33 3.15
CA ARG A 137 -2.11 -0.44 4.24
C ARG A 137 -2.32 0.37 5.52
N ASP A 138 -1.31 1.13 5.93
CA ASP A 138 -1.23 1.70 7.28
C ASP A 138 -1.41 3.23 7.30
N TRP A 139 -1.49 3.88 6.13
CA TRP A 139 -1.79 5.32 6.06
C TRP A 139 -3.23 5.62 6.47
N VAL A 140 -3.38 6.62 7.32
CA VAL A 140 -4.68 7.00 7.88
C VAL A 140 -5.44 7.82 6.84
N PRO A 141 -6.66 7.41 6.44
CA PRO A 141 -7.48 8.19 5.51
C PRO A 141 -7.89 9.52 6.17
N GLY A 142 -7.94 10.59 5.38
CA GLY A 142 -8.24 11.94 5.87
C GLY A 142 -7.02 12.71 6.38
N VAL A 143 -5.87 12.05 6.55
CA VAL A 143 -4.57 12.68 6.82
C VAL A 143 -3.82 12.88 5.50
N SER A 144 -3.07 13.99 5.37
CA SER A 144 -2.33 14.27 4.14
C SER A 144 -1.25 13.21 3.87
N CYS A 145 -0.91 12.97 2.59
CA CYS A 145 0.16 12.02 2.24
C CYS A 145 1.51 12.40 2.85
N ILE A 146 1.79 13.71 2.98
CA ILE A 146 3.04 14.21 3.56
C ILE A 146 3.10 13.89 5.06
N GLU A 147 2.00 14.12 5.78
CA GLU A 147 1.92 13.86 7.21
C GLU A 147 1.94 12.37 7.52
N ASN A 148 1.20 11.55 6.75
CA ASN A 148 1.27 10.10 6.84
C ASN A 148 2.70 9.60 6.60
N LEU A 149 3.38 10.12 5.58
CA LEU A 149 4.76 9.77 5.28
C LEU A 149 5.71 10.14 6.43
N HIS A 150 5.60 11.37 6.95
CA HIS A 150 6.38 11.82 8.10
C HIS A 150 6.18 10.88 9.29
N ASN A 151 4.93 10.61 9.65
CA ASN A 151 4.59 9.72 10.75
C ASN A 151 5.11 8.29 10.52
N SER A 152 5.02 7.76 9.31
CA SER A 152 5.58 6.44 8.98
C SER A 152 7.10 6.38 9.17
N VAL A 153 7.84 7.42 8.76
CA VAL A 153 9.31 7.46 8.91
C VAL A 153 9.74 7.63 10.37
N TYR A 154 9.11 8.54 11.12
CA TYR A 154 9.50 8.83 12.51
C TYR A 154 9.00 7.79 13.52
N ASN A 155 7.83 7.18 13.29
CA ASN A 155 7.30 6.12 14.15
C ASN A 155 7.90 4.74 13.82
N SER A 156 8.80 4.65 12.84
CA SER A 156 9.51 3.41 12.51
C SER A 156 10.96 3.45 12.95
N LYS A 157 11.47 2.30 13.42
CA LYS A 157 12.89 2.18 13.82
C LYS A 157 13.84 2.18 12.62
N LYS A 158 13.39 1.62 11.50
CA LYS A 158 14.11 1.55 10.23
C LYS A 158 13.21 2.00 9.08
N THR A 159 13.82 2.46 8.00
CA THR A 159 13.13 2.73 6.73
C THR A 159 13.77 1.91 5.63
N VAL A 160 13.01 0.99 5.05
CA VAL A 160 13.43 0.08 3.99
C VAL A 160 12.99 0.64 2.65
N PHE A 161 13.94 0.99 1.80
CA PHE A 161 13.70 1.44 0.43
C PHE A 161 13.79 0.26 -0.52
N VAL A 162 12.69 -0.12 -1.15
CA VAL A 162 12.66 -1.18 -2.18
C VAL A 162 12.70 -0.51 -3.56
N LEU A 163 13.81 -0.66 -4.26
CA LEU A 163 14.07 0.03 -5.53
C LEU A 163 14.23 -0.96 -6.68
N THR A 164 13.69 -0.56 -7.84
CA THR A 164 13.76 -1.29 -9.10
C THR A 164 14.21 -0.39 -10.24
N ASN A 165 14.86 -0.97 -11.24
CA ASN A 165 15.25 -0.23 -12.44
C ASN A 165 14.20 -0.41 -13.53
N GLN A 166 13.22 0.50 -13.59
CA GLN A 166 12.34 0.59 -14.74
C GLN A 166 13.04 1.34 -15.89
N GLY A 167 13.80 0.60 -16.71
CA GLY A 167 14.11 1.03 -18.09
C GLY A 167 14.84 2.36 -18.28
N GLY A 168 15.66 2.83 -17.33
CA GLY A 168 16.52 4.00 -17.52
C GLY A 168 15.82 5.37 -17.45
N CYS A 169 14.49 5.43 -17.38
CA CYS A 169 13.75 6.65 -17.08
C CYS A 169 13.44 6.67 -15.57
N ALA A 170 14.35 7.27 -14.81
CA ALA A 170 14.30 7.34 -13.35
C ALA A 170 13.20 8.31 -12.85
N SER A 171 11.93 8.04 -13.16
CA SER A 171 10.83 8.66 -12.43
C SER A 171 10.70 7.96 -11.07
N VAL A 172 11.61 8.30 -10.16
CA VAL A 172 11.54 7.85 -8.77
C VAL A 172 10.27 8.47 -8.18
N ASN A 173 9.36 7.63 -7.67
CA ASN A 173 8.12 8.05 -7.03
C ASN A 173 8.37 9.22 -6.06
N GLY A 174 7.51 10.24 -6.09
CA GLY A 174 7.62 11.43 -5.23
C GLY A 174 7.70 11.05 -3.75
N VAL A 175 6.96 10.00 -3.35
CA VAL A 175 7.00 9.47 -1.97
C VAL A 175 8.38 8.90 -1.63
N ILE A 176 9.00 8.13 -2.53
CA ILE A 176 10.36 7.58 -2.31
C ILE A 176 11.37 8.71 -2.15
N LYS A 177 11.31 9.74 -3.00
CA LYS A 177 12.19 10.91 -2.91
C LYS A 177 12.00 11.66 -1.58
N GLN A 178 10.75 11.89 -1.18
CA GLN A 178 10.45 12.61 0.05
C GLN A 178 10.85 11.80 1.30
N ALA A 179 10.57 10.49 1.31
CA ALA A 179 11.01 9.58 2.37
C ALA A 179 12.53 9.59 2.52
N PHE A 180 13.23 9.66 1.38
CA PHE A 180 14.67 9.71 1.33
C PHE A 180 15.22 10.98 2.01
N LEU A 181 14.63 12.14 1.72
CA LEU A 181 14.98 13.41 2.37
C LEU A 181 14.70 13.37 3.88
N LEU A 182 13.56 12.82 4.31
CA LEU A 182 13.22 12.70 5.73
C LEU A 182 14.21 11.81 6.49
N VAL A 183 14.63 10.69 5.90
CA VAL A 183 15.63 9.82 6.52
C VAL A 183 17.00 10.50 6.60
N GLN A 184 17.38 11.28 5.58
CA GLN A 184 18.59 12.10 5.65
C GLN A 184 18.52 13.16 6.74
N GLN A 185 17.37 13.83 6.88
CA GLN A 185 17.16 14.80 7.94
C GLN A 185 17.31 14.13 9.32
N ARG A 186 16.71 12.96 9.54
CA ARG A 186 16.91 12.19 10.79
C ARG A 186 18.37 11.81 11.03
N LEU A 187 19.12 11.49 9.98
CA LEU A 187 20.55 11.22 10.10
C LEU A 187 21.35 12.47 10.53
N LEU A 188 20.97 13.66 10.08
CA LEU A 188 21.66 14.90 10.44
C LEU A 188 21.27 15.39 11.84
N ASP A 189 19.96 15.39 12.14
CA ASP A 189 19.40 15.92 13.37
C ASP A 189 19.62 14.97 14.56
N GLU A 190 19.22 13.70 14.41
CA GLU A 190 19.28 12.69 15.47
C GLU A 190 20.61 11.90 15.46
N LYS A 191 21.40 11.98 14.38
CA LYS A 191 22.63 11.18 14.17
C LYS A 191 22.38 9.67 14.10
N VAL A 192 21.20 9.28 13.60
CA VAL A 192 20.75 7.89 13.53
C VAL A 192 20.53 7.46 12.08
N ASP A 193 21.30 6.47 11.60
CA ASP A 193 21.15 5.94 10.23
C ASP A 193 20.08 4.83 10.13
N VAL A 194 18.83 5.24 9.96
CA VAL A 194 17.68 4.33 9.89
C VAL A 194 17.47 3.65 8.53
N ALA A 195 18.23 4.01 7.49
CA ALA A 195 17.98 3.54 6.12
C ALA A 195 18.49 2.12 5.84
N ILE A 196 17.67 1.33 5.16
CA ILE A 196 18.05 0.05 4.55
C ILE A 196 17.61 0.11 3.10
N VAL A 197 18.46 -0.27 2.15
CA VAL A 197 18.15 -0.23 0.72
C VAL A 197 18.11 -1.66 0.19
N VAL A 198 16.99 -2.05 -0.40
CA VAL A 198 16.78 -3.32 -1.09
C VAL A 198 16.67 -3.03 -2.59
N LEU A 199 17.54 -3.67 -3.37
CA LEU A 199 17.56 -3.55 -4.83
C LEU A 199 17.02 -4.84 -5.44
N LEU A 200 15.86 -4.79 -6.11
CA LEU A 200 15.33 -5.98 -6.77
C LEU A 200 16.02 -6.25 -8.12
N ASP A 201 16.56 -5.21 -8.75
CA ASP A 201 17.32 -5.30 -9.98
C ASP A 201 18.82 -5.11 -9.75
N PRO A 202 19.68 -5.80 -10.52
CA PRO A 202 21.13 -5.62 -10.44
C PRO A 202 21.58 -4.26 -11.00
N ILE A 203 20.72 -3.57 -11.74
CA ILE A 203 21.04 -2.29 -12.36
C ILE A 203 20.79 -1.19 -11.33
N PHE A 204 21.88 -0.59 -10.86
CA PHE A 204 21.85 0.44 -9.84
C PHE A 204 21.16 1.71 -10.38
N PRO A 205 20.24 2.33 -9.61
CA PRO A 205 19.80 3.67 -9.94
C PRO A 205 21.02 4.59 -9.97
N LYS A 206 21.13 5.45 -10.99
CA LYS A 206 22.24 6.42 -11.14
C LYS A 206 22.25 7.52 -10.06
N LEU A 207 21.48 7.36 -8.99
CA LEU A 207 21.42 8.30 -7.88
C LEU A 207 22.75 8.29 -7.13
N LYS A 208 23.43 9.44 -7.15
CA LYS A 208 24.75 9.64 -6.51
C LYS A 208 24.74 9.19 -5.05
N TYR A 209 23.67 9.47 -4.31
CA TYR A 209 23.54 9.04 -2.92
C TYR A 209 23.61 7.51 -2.76
N LEU A 210 22.88 6.75 -3.57
CA LEU A 210 22.89 5.28 -3.47
C LEU A 210 24.27 4.71 -3.80
N GLN A 211 24.99 5.35 -4.72
CA GLN A 211 26.38 5.00 -5.04
C GLN A 211 27.32 5.26 -3.85
N MET A 212 27.19 6.41 -3.18
CA MET A 212 27.96 6.72 -1.97
C MET A 212 27.62 5.75 -0.84
N ARG A 213 26.33 5.53 -0.57
CA ARG A 213 25.84 4.62 0.46
C ARG A 213 26.30 3.18 0.21
N LYS A 214 26.35 2.69 -1.02
CA LYS A 214 26.90 1.35 -1.31
C LYS A 214 28.38 1.24 -0.95
N ARG A 215 29.16 2.31 -1.13
CA ARG A 215 30.59 2.35 -0.80
C ARG A 215 30.82 2.44 0.71
N LEU A 216 30.05 3.27 1.40
CA LEU A 216 30.23 3.57 2.83
C LEU A 216 29.46 2.62 3.77
N CYS A 217 28.30 2.13 3.32
CA CYS A 217 27.27 1.48 4.13
C CYS A 217 26.90 0.10 3.55
N ARG A 218 27.90 -0.70 3.20
CA ARG A 218 27.73 -1.94 2.40
C ARG A 218 26.77 -2.97 3.02
N LYS A 219 26.65 -2.99 4.36
CA LYS A 219 25.73 -3.88 5.10
C LYS A 219 24.25 -3.44 5.04
N SER A 220 24.00 -2.15 4.76
CA SER A 220 22.64 -1.59 4.66
C SER A 220 22.04 -1.69 3.26
N VAL A 221 22.84 -2.10 2.26
CA VAL A 221 22.41 -2.24 0.86
C VAL A 221 22.37 -3.71 0.50
N LEU A 222 21.18 -4.24 0.27
CA LEU A 222 20.93 -5.64 -0.04
C LEU A 222 20.41 -5.76 -1.47
N SER A 223 21.01 -6.66 -2.26
CA SER A 223 20.55 -6.97 -3.61
C SER A 223 19.78 -8.28 -3.61
N TRP A 224 18.61 -8.28 -4.23
CA TRP A 224 17.81 -9.47 -4.43
C TRP A 224 18.53 -10.46 -5.36
N PRO A 225 18.80 -11.70 -4.92
CA PRO A 225 19.53 -12.66 -5.73
C PRO A 225 18.62 -13.37 -6.73
N LYS A 226 19.10 -13.56 -7.97
CA LYS A 226 18.43 -14.37 -8.99
C LYS A 226 18.42 -15.87 -8.68
N ASN A 227 19.39 -16.34 -7.89
CA ASN A 227 19.51 -17.74 -7.50
C ASN A 227 18.62 -18.02 -6.26
N PRO A 228 17.63 -18.93 -6.35
CA PRO A 228 16.76 -19.27 -5.22
C PRO A 228 17.51 -19.69 -3.95
N ARG A 229 18.63 -20.41 -4.09
CA ARG A 229 19.43 -20.85 -2.93
C ARG A 229 20.03 -19.68 -2.15
N ALA A 230 20.32 -18.57 -2.83
CA ALA A 230 20.87 -17.38 -2.21
C ALA A 230 19.80 -16.47 -1.58
N GLN A 231 18.51 -16.68 -1.86
CA GLN A 231 17.42 -15.89 -1.27
C GLN A 231 17.35 -16.07 0.25
N LEU A 232 17.64 -17.28 0.76
CA LEU A 232 17.71 -17.53 2.20
C LEU A 232 18.76 -16.63 2.89
N LEU A 233 19.93 -16.46 2.25
CA LEU A 233 20.98 -15.58 2.75
C LEU A 233 20.53 -14.11 2.71
N PHE A 234 19.83 -13.69 1.65
CA PHE A 234 19.26 -12.35 1.57
C PHE A 234 18.31 -12.07 2.75
N TRP A 235 17.37 -12.97 3.03
CA TRP A 235 16.43 -12.80 4.13
C TRP A 235 17.14 -12.75 5.48
N ASN A 236 18.10 -13.64 5.73
CA ASN A 236 18.90 -13.60 6.95
C ASN A 236 19.62 -12.25 7.12
N ASN A 237 20.22 -11.72 6.04
CA ASN A 237 20.89 -10.42 6.07
C ASN A 237 19.88 -9.28 6.31
N LEU A 238 18.68 -9.36 5.75
CA LEU A 238 17.62 -8.38 5.99
C LEU A 238 17.12 -8.42 7.44
N HIS A 239 16.91 -9.61 8.01
CA HIS A 239 16.58 -9.76 9.43
C HIS A 239 17.66 -9.16 10.32
N ILE A 240 18.94 -9.39 10.03
CA ILE A 240 20.07 -8.84 10.79
C ILE A 240 20.09 -7.30 10.65
N ALA A 241 19.92 -6.77 9.44
CA ALA A 241 19.89 -5.32 9.22
C ALA A 241 18.74 -4.64 9.98
N LEU A 242 17.55 -5.25 9.98
CA LEU A 242 16.38 -4.77 10.72
C LEU A 242 16.56 -4.86 12.23
N ALA A 243 17.17 -5.94 12.72
CA ALA A 243 17.41 -6.14 14.15
C ALA A 243 18.63 -5.36 14.69
N SER A 244 19.53 -4.90 13.82
CA SER A 244 20.73 -4.17 14.23
C SER A 244 20.39 -2.82 14.86
N ASP A 245 20.99 -2.54 16.03
CA ASP A 245 20.85 -1.24 16.68
C ASP A 245 21.43 -0.14 15.81
N THR A 246 20.62 0.89 15.59
CA THR A 246 20.91 1.99 14.67
C THR A 246 22.07 2.90 15.13
N VAL A 247 22.54 2.71 16.37
CA VAL A 247 23.39 3.67 17.11
C VAL A 247 24.90 3.45 16.91
N ARG A 248 25.37 2.30 16.39
CA ARG A 248 26.80 1.93 16.55
C ARG A 248 27.64 1.66 15.30
N SER A 249 27.16 1.90 14.09
CA SER A 249 27.91 1.42 12.90
C SER A 249 28.57 2.48 12.00
N TYR A 250 28.49 3.79 12.29
CA TYR A 250 29.13 4.79 11.41
C TYR A 250 30.20 5.63 12.09
N ASP A 251 31.37 5.55 11.47
CA ASP A 251 32.57 6.34 11.70
C ASP A 251 32.27 7.84 11.51
N LYS A 252 32.85 8.69 12.36
CA LYS A 252 32.70 10.17 12.34
C LYS A 252 32.92 10.82 10.96
N LYS A 253 33.62 10.13 10.05
CA LYS A 253 33.97 10.59 8.69
C LYS A 253 32.78 10.75 7.74
N VAL A 254 31.67 10.04 7.97
CA VAL A 254 30.50 10.08 7.05
C VAL A 254 29.68 11.36 7.25
N THR A 255 29.47 11.78 8.50
CA THR A 255 28.77 13.03 8.83
C THR A 255 29.48 14.24 8.24
N GLU A 256 30.81 14.26 8.27
CA GLU A 256 31.62 15.31 7.62
C GLU A 256 31.46 15.32 6.09
N SER A 257 31.36 14.15 5.45
CA SER A 257 31.21 14.07 3.98
C SER A 257 29.82 14.51 3.48
N PHE A 258 28.78 14.38 4.29
CA PHE A 258 27.43 14.86 3.97
C PHE A 258 27.29 16.37 4.15
N LEU A 259 27.97 16.95 5.15
CA LEU A 259 28.01 18.41 5.35
C LEU A 259 28.89 19.14 4.34
N SER A 260 29.79 18.43 3.65
CA SER A 260 30.72 19.03 2.66
C SER A 260 30.15 19.09 1.24
N ASN A 261 29.00 18.48 0.98
CA ASN A 261 28.40 18.41 -0.35
C ASN A 261 26.96 18.90 -0.28
N ASP A 262 26.77 20.22 -0.35
CA ASP A 262 25.49 20.82 -0.73
C ASP A 262 25.10 20.27 -2.12
N ILE A 263 24.12 19.38 -2.17
CA ILE A 263 23.61 18.84 -3.43
C ILE A 263 22.09 18.82 -3.42
N LEU A 264 21.56 19.86 -4.09
CA LEU A 264 20.35 19.79 -4.88
C LEU A 264 20.73 19.30 -6.30
#